data_AF-W5SV17-F1
#
_entry.id   AF-W5SV17-F1
#
_cell.length_a   1.000
_cell.length_b   1.000
_cell.length_c   1.000
_cell.angle_alpha   90.00
_cell.angle_beta   90.00
_cell.angle_gamma   90.00
#
_symmetry.space_group_name_H-M   'P 1'
#
loop_
_entity.id
_entity.type
_entity.pdbx_description
1 polymer ?
#
loop_
_entity_poly.entity_id
_entity_poly.type
_entity_poly.pdbx_seq_one_letter_code
_entity_poly.pdbx_strand_id
1 'polypeptide(L)'
;MLLLIIYFVKICIVQMKCKLFNFKHILGEFEKNCEYALRNKVDILVFPFVFVGGVEYENLFHRPEYLQKILDCLDFIKDQVDDRLCVVFGHYGFYEGKLLDCISVVSDHRFVLTTRSINVPVLFDYKGQSIAVLNLNDDLLFQGLEEKFDEFCNKVDYLLVPSKSYFTGDKNNLRLEFFKEVTLTHNVQVAYANLCGVCDSTVFDGLSFFINKYGQIKQAKGFEEDILCNEGFHDLEFDSESRIFDRLIGALVSGLREYVDLSGFDKVHLGVSGGIDSALVAYIACIALGAHRVVGISMPSRFSSKESVFDARELAKQLGFKLIDMPIETFFQFALKFFDGYFNTKGVTEENLQARLRGLCLMSYSNANKSLLLNTGNKSEIAVGYCTLYGDSCGGIALIGDLFKRDIYNLAKYINLKEGRAVIPVNILTKEPSAELRPDQKDSDFLPRYEVLDEILSQYLFENEPLELLYEYFGREVVMKVLNLYSSSEYKRRQGAMVVKVSRKAFGNDILLPYCKSCVN
;
A
#
# COMPACT_ATOMS: atom_id res chain seq x y z
N MET A 1 38.82 -42.67 -1.79
CA MET A 1 37.38 -42.33 -1.66
C MET A 1 37.31 -41.05 -0.83
N LEU A 2 37.48 -39.89 -1.46
CA LEU A 2 37.30 -38.60 -0.80
C LEU A 2 35.80 -38.48 -0.50
N LEU A 3 35.43 -38.46 0.78
CA LEU A 3 34.10 -37.97 1.17
C LEU A 3 34.03 -36.51 0.71
N LEU A 4 33.24 -36.23 -0.32
CA LEU A 4 32.76 -34.88 -0.57
C LEU A 4 31.95 -34.48 0.67
N ILE A 5 32.56 -33.69 1.55
CA ILE A 5 31.82 -32.96 2.58
C ILE A 5 30.99 -31.94 1.80
N ILE A 6 29.70 -32.23 1.60
CA ILE A 6 28.74 -31.27 1.05
C ILE A 6 28.64 -30.17 2.12
N TYR A 7 29.30 -29.04 1.88
CA TYR A 7 29.23 -27.89 2.75
C TYR A 7 27.84 -27.27 2.60
N PHE A 8 26.97 -27.48 3.59
CA PHE A 8 25.66 -26.84 3.61
C PHE A 8 25.84 -25.38 3.98
N VAL A 9 25.61 -24.47 3.04
CA VAL A 9 25.66 -23.03 3.26
C VAL A 9 24.45 -22.61 4.10
N LYS A 10 24.71 -22.08 5.30
CA LYS A 10 23.68 -21.51 6.16
C LYS A 10 23.34 -20.11 5.69
N ILE A 11 22.13 -19.94 5.17
CA ILE A 11 21.62 -18.65 4.66
C ILE A 11 20.57 -18.14 5.64
N CYS A 12 20.64 -16.86 5.99
CA CYS A 12 19.55 -16.20 6.68
C CYS A 12 19.06 -14.97 5.90
N ILE A 13 17.76 -14.72 5.96
CA ILE A 13 17.08 -13.56 5.39
C ILE A 13 16.74 -12.62 6.53
N VAL A 14 17.11 -11.35 6.38
CA VAL A 14 16.66 -10.26 7.26
C VAL A 14 15.42 -9.64 6.64
N GLN A 15 14.32 -9.60 7.38
CA GLN A 15 13.16 -8.78 7.07
C GLN A 15 13.17 -7.55 7.97
N MET A 16 13.42 -6.38 7.39
CA MET A 16 13.56 -5.13 8.13
C MET A 16 12.54 -4.09 7.70
N LYS A 17 12.29 -3.12 8.59
CA LYS A 17 11.40 -2.00 8.27
C LYS A 17 12.00 -1.05 7.24
N CYS A 18 11.16 -0.58 6.33
CA CYS A 18 11.47 0.55 5.47
C CYS A 18 11.68 1.81 6.31
N LYS A 19 12.79 2.52 6.08
CA LYS A 19 13.14 3.76 6.77
C LYS A 19 13.70 4.77 5.78
N LEU A 20 12.86 5.69 5.33
CA LEU A 20 13.28 6.71 4.39
C LEU A 20 14.30 7.68 5.04
N PHE A 21 15.48 7.83 4.42
CA PHE A 21 16.57 8.74 4.81
C PHE A 21 17.12 8.64 6.24
N ASN A 22 16.79 7.59 7.02
CA ASN A 22 17.34 7.37 8.36
C ASN A 22 18.57 6.46 8.34
N PHE A 23 19.64 6.92 7.68
CA PHE A 23 20.88 6.16 7.45
C PHE A 23 21.48 5.57 8.73
N LYS A 24 21.54 6.36 9.81
CA LYS A 24 22.11 5.90 11.09
C LYS A 24 21.36 4.70 11.65
N HIS A 25 20.02 4.70 11.57
CA HIS A 25 19.22 3.58 12.05
C HIS A 25 19.36 2.35 11.15
N ILE A 26 19.38 2.56 9.82
CA ILE A 26 19.62 1.49 8.84
C ILE A 26 20.95 0.79 9.11
N LEU A 27 22.03 1.56 9.28
CA LEU A 27 23.37 1.02 9.55
C LEU A 27 23.43 0.31 10.92
N GLY A 28 22.75 0.84 11.95
CA GLY A 28 22.68 0.17 13.25
C GLY A 28 21.93 -1.17 13.21
N GLU A 29 20.83 -1.26 12.47
CA GLU A 29 20.13 -2.54 12.25
C GLU A 29 20.99 -3.48 11.38
N PHE A 30 21.72 -2.96 10.39
CA PHE A 30 22.67 -3.75 9.61
C PHE A 30 23.74 -4.41 10.50
N GLU A 31 24.45 -3.62 11.32
CA GLU A 31 25.49 -4.11 12.24
C GLU A 31 24.94 -5.18 13.19
N LYS A 32 23.79 -4.90 13.82
CA LYS A 32 23.11 -5.83 14.73
C LYS A 32 22.79 -7.18 14.06
N ASN A 33 22.34 -7.16 12.81
CA ASN A 33 22.05 -8.39 12.07
C ASN A 33 23.32 -9.11 11.61
N CYS A 34 24.39 -8.39 11.25
CA CYS A 34 25.71 -8.98 10.99
C CYS A 34 26.29 -9.66 12.25
N GLU A 35 26.19 -9.02 13.42
CA GLU A 35 26.59 -9.63 14.70
C GLU A 35 25.81 -10.91 14.99
N TYR A 36 24.49 -10.89 14.78
CA TYR A 36 23.65 -12.07 14.91
C TYR A 36 24.12 -13.19 13.96
N ALA A 37 24.38 -12.86 12.70
CA ALA A 37 24.84 -13.80 11.69
C ALA A 37 26.17 -14.47 12.09
N LEU A 38 27.15 -13.68 12.54
CA LEU A 38 28.44 -14.18 13.01
C LEU A 38 28.29 -15.09 14.23
N ARG A 39 27.49 -14.70 15.23
CA ARG A 39 27.22 -15.52 16.43
C ARG A 39 26.57 -16.86 16.09
N ASN A 40 25.72 -16.88 15.07
CA ASN A 40 24.98 -18.06 14.63
C ASN A 40 25.66 -18.84 13.49
N LYS A 41 26.91 -18.49 13.15
CA LYS A 41 27.70 -19.12 12.06
C LYS A 41 26.94 -19.14 10.73
N VAL A 42 26.28 -18.04 10.41
CA VAL A 42 25.62 -17.83 9.12
C VAL A 42 26.68 -17.55 8.07
N ASP A 43 26.56 -18.20 6.92
CA ASP A 43 27.50 -18.05 5.82
C ASP A 43 27.09 -16.89 4.89
N ILE A 44 25.78 -16.73 4.65
CA ILE A 44 25.21 -15.68 3.79
C ILE A 44 24.05 -15.00 4.51
N LEU A 45 24.07 -13.67 4.56
CA LEU A 45 22.98 -12.84 5.07
C LEU A 45 22.36 -12.05 3.92
N VAL A 46 21.07 -12.25 3.68
CA VAL A 46 20.33 -11.56 2.60
C VAL A 46 19.46 -10.47 3.23
N PHE A 47 19.72 -9.23 2.87
CA PHE A 47 18.85 -8.11 3.17
C PHE A 47 17.97 -7.80 1.96
N PRO A 48 16.82 -7.12 2.17
CA PRO A 48 16.05 -6.52 1.11
C PRO A 48 16.81 -5.30 0.54
N PHE A 49 16.10 -4.36 -0.08
CA PHE A 49 16.68 -3.05 -0.36
C PHE A 49 16.95 -2.29 0.94
N VAL A 50 18.22 -1.97 1.23
CA VAL A 50 18.62 -1.25 2.46
C VAL A 50 18.40 0.27 2.36
N PHE A 51 18.34 0.79 1.14
CA PHE A 51 17.89 2.15 0.86
C PHE A 51 16.69 2.05 -0.08
N VAL A 52 15.60 2.73 0.25
CA VAL A 52 14.42 2.89 -0.63
C VAL A 52 14.35 4.34 -1.07
N GLY A 53 14.16 4.52 -2.37
CA GLY A 53 14.04 5.78 -3.07
C GLY A 53 12.88 5.66 -4.05
N GLY A 54 11.81 6.41 -3.80
CA GLY A 54 10.69 6.51 -4.73
C GLY A 54 11.06 7.39 -5.93
N VAL A 55 10.39 7.18 -7.06
CA VAL A 55 10.42 8.10 -8.21
C VAL A 55 10.07 9.53 -7.76
N GLU A 56 9.16 9.67 -6.79
CA GLU A 56 8.76 10.95 -6.20
C GLU A 56 9.93 11.70 -5.53
N TYR A 57 10.97 10.96 -5.09
CA TYR A 57 12.13 11.50 -4.40
C TYR A 57 13.40 11.49 -5.25
N GLU A 58 13.33 11.16 -6.55
CA GLU A 58 14.48 11.11 -7.44
C GLU A 58 15.30 12.42 -7.39
N ASN A 59 14.60 13.57 -7.30
CA ASN A 59 15.21 14.89 -7.13
C ASN A 59 16.07 15.04 -5.86
N LEU A 60 15.73 14.34 -4.77
CA LEU A 60 16.55 14.33 -3.56
C LEU A 60 17.83 13.51 -3.76
N PHE A 61 17.76 12.43 -4.54
CA PHE A 61 18.94 11.61 -4.85
C PHE A 61 19.91 12.28 -5.82
N HIS A 62 19.46 13.29 -6.58
CA HIS A 62 20.35 14.15 -7.38
C HIS A 62 21.15 15.18 -6.56
N ARG A 63 20.83 15.36 -5.26
CA ARG A 63 21.60 16.24 -4.38
C ARG A 63 22.93 15.56 -4.01
N PRO A 64 24.08 16.21 -4.25
CA PRO A 64 25.40 15.61 -3.97
C PRO A 64 25.54 15.10 -2.53
N GLU A 65 24.94 15.77 -1.56
CA GLU A 65 25.01 15.41 -0.14
C GLU A 65 24.33 14.07 0.16
N TYR A 66 23.23 13.76 -0.53
CA TYR A 66 22.52 12.50 -0.35
C TYR A 66 23.22 11.37 -1.08
N LEU A 67 23.73 11.63 -2.29
CA LEU A 67 24.54 10.66 -3.01
C LEU A 67 25.80 10.30 -2.22
N GLN A 68 26.50 11.30 -1.68
CA GLN A 68 27.68 11.08 -0.85
C GLN A 68 27.33 10.25 0.38
N LYS A 69 26.23 10.55 1.07
CA LYS A 69 25.79 9.74 2.22
C LYS A 69 25.51 8.29 1.86
N ILE A 70 24.90 8.02 0.70
CA ILE A 70 24.67 6.64 0.24
C ILE A 70 26.02 5.95 -0.01
N LEU A 71 26.96 6.61 -0.68
CA LEU A 71 28.31 6.08 -0.91
C LEU A 71 29.02 5.79 0.42
N ASP A 72 28.97 6.72 1.38
CA ASP A 72 29.55 6.52 2.72
C ASP A 72 28.91 5.33 3.45
N CYS A 73 27.60 5.12 3.29
CA CYS A 73 26.92 3.96 3.87
C CYS A 73 27.30 2.65 3.18
N LEU A 74 27.50 2.67 1.85
CA LEU A 74 27.96 1.50 1.10
C LEU A 74 29.39 1.13 1.48
N ASP A 75 30.27 2.12 1.63
CA ASP A 75 31.64 1.91 2.12
C ASP A 75 31.64 1.37 3.56
N PHE A 76 30.79 1.92 4.44
CA PHE A 76 30.60 1.38 5.77
C PHE A 76 30.16 -0.09 5.75
N ILE A 77 29.13 -0.44 4.98
CA ILE A 77 28.64 -1.82 4.84
C ILE A 77 29.78 -2.73 4.37
N LYS A 78 30.53 -2.31 3.35
CA LYS A 78 31.69 -3.04 2.85
C LYS A 78 32.72 -3.27 3.95
N ASP A 79 33.06 -2.25 4.72
CA ASP A 79 34.08 -2.32 5.76
C ASP A 79 33.65 -3.18 6.98
N GLN A 80 32.34 -3.36 7.22
CA GLN A 80 31.83 -4.20 8.32
C GLN A 80 31.80 -5.71 8.00
N VAL A 81 31.94 -6.10 6.74
CA VAL A 81 31.77 -7.50 6.31
C VAL A 81 33.12 -8.12 5.98
N ASP A 82 33.62 -8.99 6.86
CA ASP A 82 34.88 -9.72 6.69
C ASP A 82 34.71 -11.05 5.92
N ASP A 83 35.74 -11.89 5.91
CA ASP A 83 35.80 -13.16 5.18
C ASP A 83 34.92 -14.27 5.77
N ARG A 84 34.32 -14.06 6.94
CA ARG A 84 33.47 -15.06 7.61
C ARG A 84 32.02 -15.02 7.12
N LEU A 85 31.60 -13.90 6.52
CA LEU A 85 30.23 -13.64 6.11
C LEU A 85 30.19 -13.12 4.66
N CYS A 86 29.16 -13.53 3.92
CA CYS A 86 28.77 -12.91 2.67
C CYS A 86 27.44 -12.19 2.88
N VAL A 87 27.33 -10.95 2.40
CA VAL A 87 26.13 -10.14 2.54
C VAL A 87 25.60 -9.75 1.17
N VAL A 88 24.31 -9.98 0.93
CA VAL A 88 23.62 -9.66 -0.31
C VAL A 88 22.50 -8.68 -0.02
N PHE A 89 22.42 -7.57 -0.76
CA PHE A 89 21.43 -6.53 -0.50
C PHE A 89 21.11 -5.69 -1.74
N GLY A 90 19.91 -5.12 -1.77
CA GLY A 90 19.51 -4.14 -2.78
C GLY A 90 19.87 -2.72 -2.36
N HIS A 91 20.25 -1.87 -3.30
CA HIS A 91 20.50 -0.45 -3.08
C HIS A 91 20.29 0.34 -4.37
N TYR A 92 20.47 1.66 -4.30
CA TYR A 92 20.57 2.50 -5.49
C TYR A 92 22.02 2.81 -5.82
N GLY A 93 22.32 2.88 -7.11
CA GLY A 93 23.57 3.40 -7.64
C GLY A 93 23.30 4.53 -8.63
N PHE A 94 24.24 5.47 -8.76
CA PHE A 94 24.13 6.57 -9.70
C PHE A 94 25.03 6.32 -10.91
N TYR A 95 24.43 6.16 -12.09
CA TYR A 95 25.12 5.84 -13.34
C TYR A 95 24.59 6.71 -14.47
N GLU A 96 25.50 7.32 -15.24
CA GLU A 96 25.14 8.13 -16.42
C GLU A 96 24.07 9.22 -16.13
N GLY A 97 24.11 9.81 -14.94
CA GLY A 97 23.16 10.84 -14.53
C GLY A 97 21.82 10.31 -14.00
N LYS A 98 21.64 8.98 -13.88
CA LYS A 98 20.40 8.34 -13.43
C LYS A 98 20.60 7.49 -12.19
N LEU A 99 19.57 7.43 -11.36
CA LEU A 99 19.51 6.51 -10.24
C LEU A 99 18.99 5.16 -10.72
N LEU A 100 19.73 4.07 -10.45
CA LEU A 100 19.38 2.72 -10.87
C LEU A 100 19.35 1.76 -9.68
N ASP A 101 18.41 0.82 -9.72
CA ASP A 101 18.36 -0.31 -8.80
C ASP A 101 19.56 -1.22 -9.00
N CYS A 102 20.24 -1.52 -7.91
CA CYS A 102 21.44 -2.35 -7.89
C CYS A 102 21.29 -3.44 -6.83
N ILE A 103 21.87 -4.60 -7.09
CA ILE A 103 22.15 -5.59 -6.06
C ILE A 103 23.66 -5.70 -5.91
N SER A 104 24.11 -5.67 -4.67
CA SER A 104 25.51 -5.88 -4.31
C SER A 104 25.70 -7.11 -3.43
N VAL A 105 26.82 -7.77 -3.66
CA VAL A 105 27.35 -8.88 -2.86
C VAL A 105 28.65 -8.41 -2.24
N VAL A 106 28.76 -8.49 -0.92
CA VAL A 106 29.93 -8.07 -0.16
C VAL A 106 30.49 -9.26 0.62
N SER A 107 31.80 -9.46 0.56
CA SER A 107 32.54 -10.40 1.40
C SER A 107 34.03 -10.00 1.41
N ASP A 108 34.74 -10.28 2.49
CA ASP A 108 36.17 -9.93 2.65
C ASP A 108 36.46 -8.44 2.34
N HIS A 109 35.64 -7.55 2.89
CA HIS A 109 35.73 -6.10 2.71
C HIS A 109 35.69 -5.62 1.25
N ARG A 110 35.07 -6.40 0.36
CA ARG A 110 35.01 -6.13 -1.08
C ARG A 110 33.61 -6.35 -1.62
N PHE A 111 33.23 -5.50 -2.59
CA PHE A 111 32.13 -5.78 -3.48
C PHE A 111 32.54 -6.91 -4.45
N VAL A 112 32.11 -8.13 -4.16
CA VAL A 112 32.36 -9.32 -5.00
C VAL A 112 31.59 -9.22 -6.31
N LEU A 113 30.37 -8.69 -6.24
CA LEU A 113 29.49 -8.48 -7.37
C LEU A 113 28.63 -7.24 -7.13
N THR A 114 28.45 -6.41 -8.15
CA THR A 114 27.38 -5.40 -8.20
C THR A 114 26.73 -5.48 -9.57
N THR A 115 25.42 -5.69 -9.61
CA THR A 115 24.64 -5.79 -10.85
C THR A 115 23.49 -4.80 -10.86
N ARG A 116 23.16 -4.30 -12.05
CA ARG A 116 22.01 -3.44 -12.37
C ARG A 116 21.03 -4.12 -13.33
N SER A 117 21.29 -5.38 -13.71
CA SER A 117 20.44 -6.13 -14.63
C SER A 117 19.12 -6.47 -13.94
N ILE A 118 18.01 -6.11 -14.57
CA ILE A 118 16.64 -6.36 -14.07
C ILE A 118 16.11 -7.64 -14.72
N ASN A 119 15.44 -8.49 -13.95
CA ASN A 119 14.85 -9.76 -14.38
C ASN A 119 15.85 -10.75 -15.00
N VAL A 120 17.16 -10.56 -14.75
CA VAL A 120 18.22 -11.43 -15.23
C VAL A 120 19.06 -11.88 -14.03
N PRO A 121 19.07 -13.19 -13.69
CA PRO A 121 19.93 -13.72 -12.65
C PRO A 121 21.41 -13.49 -12.97
N VAL A 122 22.21 -13.06 -11.98
CA VAL A 122 23.65 -12.88 -12.12
C VAL A 122 24.39 -13.75 -11.11
N LEU A 123 25.32 -14.57 -11.61
CA LEU A 123 25.97 -15.63 -10.84
C LEU A 123 27.24 -15.14 -10.13
N PHE A 124 27.53 -15.75 -8.98
CA PHE A 124 28.79 -15.69 -8.27
C PHE A 124 29.03 -16.99 -7.49
N ASP A 125 30.30 -17.29 -7.19
CA ASP A 125 30.67 -18.45 -6.38
C ASP A 125 30.94 -18.06 -4.94
N TYR A 126 30.46 -18.85 -3.99
CA TYR A 126 30.80 -18.69 -2.57
C TYR A 126 30.87 -20.02 -1.85
N LYS A 127 32.00 -20.30 -1.19
CA LYS A 127 32.30 -21.57 -0.49
C LYS A 127 32.01 -22.83 -1.32
N GLY A 128 32.26 -22.76 -2.63
CA GLY A 128 32.06 -23.88 -3.56
C GLY A 128 30.60 -24.17 -3.91
N GLN A 129 29.68 -23.23 -3.64
CA GLN A 129 28.31 -23.24 -4.15
C GLN A 129 28.16 -22.19 -5.26
N SER A 130 27.36 -22.54 -6.27
CA SER A 130 26.98 -21.64 -7.36
C SER A 130 25.72 -20.89 -6.95
N ILE A 131 25.79 -19.56 -6.87
CA ILE A 131 24.70 -18.72 -6.35
C ILE A 131 24.35 -17.66 -7.39
N ALA A 132 23.08 -17.33 -7.53
CA ALA A 132 22.62 -16.21 -8.33
C ALA A 132 21.93 -15.15 -7.47
N VAL A 133 22.09 -13.89 -7.86
CA VAL A 133 21.26 -12.79 -7.36
C VAL A 133 20.28 -12.33 -8.45
N LEU A 134 19.08 -11.92 -8.06
CA LEU A 134 18.06 -11.44 -8.99
C LEU A 134 17.47 -10.11 -8.53
N ASN A 135 17.60 -9.10 -9.38
CA ASN A 135 16.88 -7.84 -9.24
C ASN A 135 15.54 -7.97 -9.96
N LEU A 136 14.50 -8.35 -9.21
CA LEU A 136 13.18 -8.63 -9.75
C LEU A 136 12.35 -7.33 -9.88
N ASN A 137 11.84 -7.07 -11.08
CA ASN A 137 10.71 -6.16 -11.25
C ASN A 137 9.40 -6.92 -10.95
N ASP A 138 8.63 -6.43 -9.99
CA ASP A 138 7.36 -7.01 -9.56
C ASP A 138 6.33 -7.17 -10.69
N ASP A 139 6.41 -6.39 -11.77
CA ASP A 139 5.51 -6.56 -12.93
C ASP A 139 5.59 -7.96 -13.54
N LEU A 140 6.74 -8.63 -13.41
CA LEU A 140 6.96 -10.00 -13.90
C LEU A 140 6.07 -11.01 -13.17
N LEU A 141 5.71 -10.75 -11.90
CA LEU A 141 4.83 -11.62 -11.12
C LEU A 141 3.43 -11.76 -11.76
N PHE A 142 3.01 -10.77 -12.55
CA PHE A 142 1.72 -10.79 -13.25
C PHE A 142 1.82 -11.33 -14.68
N GLN A 143 3.03 -11.51 -15.21
CA GLN A 143 3.27 -11.96 -16.58
C GLN A 143 3.67 -13.44 -16.63
N GLY A 144 4.19 -13.98 -15.52
CA GLY A 144 4.73 -15.34 -15.45
C GLY A 144 6.21 -15.39 -15.82
N LEU A 145 6.77 -16.60 -15.87
CA LEU A 145 8.18 -16.83 -16.19
C LEU A 145 8.50 -16.54 -17.66
N GLU A 146 9.52 -15.73 -17.91
CA GLU A 146 10.08 -15.49 -19.25
C GLU A 146 11.08 -16.59 -19.65
N GLU A 147 11.19 -16.91 -20.95
CA GLU A 147 12.16 -17.88 -21.50
C GLU A 147 13.62 -17.59 -21.09
N LYS A 148 13.96 -16.33 -20.77
CA LYS A 148 15.30 -15.94 -20.32
C LYS A 148 15.69 -16.51 -18.96
N PHE A 149 14.74 -16.97 -18.15
CA PHE A 149 15.03 -17.65 -16.89
C PHE A 149 15.52 -19.10 -17.11
N ASP A 150 15.14 -19.72 -18.24
CA ASP A 150 15.36 -21.14 -18.52
C ASP A 150 16.83 -21.49 -18.82
N GLU A 151 17.60 -20.56 -19.38
CA GLU A 151 19.00 -20.84 -19.79
C GLU A 151 19.98 -20.92 -18.60
N PHE A 152 19.68 -20.30 -17.46
CA PHE A 152 20.70 -20.06 -16.41
C PHE A 152 20.52 -20.86 -15.12
N CYS A 153 19.30 -21.19 -14.71
CA CYS A 153 19.10 -21.72 -13.37
C CYS A 153 19.47 -23.22 -13.23
N ASN A 154 19.72 -23.94 -14.33
CA ASN A 154 20.13 -25.36 -14.33
C ASN A 154 21.51 -25.65 -13.69
N LYS A 155 22.25 -24.62 -13.25
CA LYS A 155 23.60 -24.74 -12.63
C LYS A 155 23.73 -24.00 -11.29
N VAL A 156 22.62 -23.58 -10.69
CA VAL A 156 22.63 -22.70 -9.51
C VAL A 156 21.99 -23.42 -8.32
N ASP A 157 22.68 -23.42 -7.18
CA ASP A 157 22.19 -24.04 -5.94
C ASP A 157 21.17 -23.13 -5.23
N TYR A 158 21.42 -21.82 -5.25
CA TYR A 158 20.61 -20.79 -4.57
C TYR A 158 20.35 -19.55 -5.44
N LEU A 159 19.11 -19.07 -5.44
CA LEU A 159 18.69 -17.79 -6.00
C LEU A 159 18.33 -16.83 -4.86
N LEU A 160 19.07 -15.73 -4.75
CA LEU A 160 18.89 -14.72 -3.70
C LEU A 160 18.20 -13.49 -4.29
N VAL A 161 17.10 -13.05 -3.68
CA VAL A 161 16.24 -11.99 -4.20
C VAL A 161 16.05 -10.90 -3.14
N PRO A 162 16.97 -9.92 -3.04
CA PRO A 162 16.71 -8.66 -2.37
C PRO A 162 15.55 -7.91 -3.05
N SER A 163 14.49 -7.62 -2.31
CA SER A 163 13.27 -7.04 -2.84
C SER A 163 12.80 -5.83 -2.05
N LYS A 164 11.95 -5.04 -2.69
CA LYS A 164 11.18 -3.91 -2.16
C LYS A 164 9.74 -4.02 -2.68
N SER A 165 9.20 -5.22 -2.63
CA SER A 165 7.89 -5.53 -3.16
C SER A 165 6.81 -5.01 -2.21
N TYR A 166 6.09 -4.00 -2.66
CA TYR A 166 4.97 -3.43 -1.91
C TYR A 166 3.77 -4.37 -1.91
N PHE A 167 2.88 -4.18 -0.93
CA PHE A 167 1.69 -4.97 -0.73
C PHE A 167 0.62 -4.70 -1.82
N THR A 168 0.08 -5.79 -2.38
CA THR A 168 -1.26 -5.83 -2.98
C THR A 168 -1.98 -7.07 -2.44
N GLY A 169 -3.32 -7.07 -2.41
CA GLY A 169 -4.10 -8.13 -1.75
C GLY A 169 -3.69 -9.56 -2.12
N ASP A 170 -3.42 -9.81 -3.40
CA ASP A 170 -3.07 -11.10 -4.00
C ASP A 170 -1.56 -11.36 -4.14
N LYS A 171 -0.71 -10.34 -3.95
CA LYS A 171 0.72 -10.39 -4.32
C LYS A 171 1.52 -11.45 -3.60
N ASN A 172 1.14 -11.81 -2.37
CA ASN A 172 1.81 -12.90 -1.68
C ASN A 172 1.65 -14.21 -2.44
N ASN A 173 0.44 -14.56 -2.87
CA ASN A 173 0.21 -15.76 -3.66
C ASN A 173 0.96 -15.72 -5.00
N LEU A 174 0.97 -14.57 -5.68
CA LEU A 174 1.74 -14.40 -6.92
C LEU A 174 3.26 -14.62 -6.71
N ARG A 175 3.84 -14.05 -5.65
CA ARG A 175 5.25 -14.30 -5.29
C ARG A 175 5.50 -15.79 -5.02
N LEU A 176 4.64 -16.42 -4.24
CA LEU A 176 4.78 -17.84 -3.89
C LEU A 176 4.64 -18.76 -5.10
N GLU A 177 3.67 -18.48 -5.97
CA GLU A 177 3.43 -19.24 -7.20
C GLU A 177 4.62 -19.10 -8.16
N PHE A 178 5.04 -17.87 -8.45
CA PHE A 178 6.16 -17.58 -9.33
C PHE A 178 7.44 -18.28 -8.85
N PHE A 179 7.82 -18.12 -7.58
CA PHE A 179 9.06 -18.71 -7.08
C PHE A 179 8.97 -20.22 -6.82
N LYS A 180 7.77 -20.77 -6.61
CA LYS A 180 7.56 -22.22 -6.62
C LYS A 180 7.81 -22.79 -8.02
N GLU A 181 7.30 -22.14 -9.07
CA GLU A 181 7.55 -22.54 -10.45
C GLU A 181 9.05 -22.43 -10.80
N VAL A 182 9.71 -21.32 -10.47
CA VAL A 182 11.17 -21.18 -10.63
C VAL A 182 11.92 -22.33 -10.00
N THR A 183 11.59 -22.64 -8.74
CA THR A 183 12.25 -23.67 -7.95
C THR A 183 12.07 -25.06 -8.57
N LEU A 184 10.85 -25.43 -8.95
CA LEU A 184 10.55 -26.76 -9.48
C LEU A 184 11.10 -26.96 -10.90
N THR A 185 11.02 -25.95 -11.75
CA THR A 185 11.49 -26.03 -13.13
C THR A 185 13.02 -26.12 -13.21
N HIS A 186 13.73 -25.48 -12.28
CA HIS A 186 15.19 -25.33 -12.38
C HIS A 186 15.97 -26.02 -11.26
N ASN A 187 15.28 -26.67 -10.32
CA ASN A 187 15.89 -27.37 -9.17
C ASN A 187 16.81 -26.45 -8.33
N VAL A 188 16.40 -25.19 -8.14
CA VAL A 188 17.13 -24.15 -7.39
C VAL A 188 16.39 -23.82 -6.10
N GLN A 189 17.10 -23.46 -5.03
CA GLN A 189 16.48 -22.97 -3.79
C GLN A 189 16.39 -21.44 -3.80
N VAL A 190 15.26 -20.88 -3.38
CA VAL A 190 15.03 -19.42 -3.38
C VAL A 190 15.12 -18.85 -1.97
N ALA A 191 15.81 -17.72 -1.83
CA ALA A 191 15.79 -16.87 -0.64
C ALA A 191 15.29 -15.47 -1.04
N TYR A 192 14.04 -15.15 -0.69
CA TYR A 192 13.38 -13.89 -1.04
C TYR A 192 13.31 -12.97 0.19
N ALA A 193 14.07 -11.87 0.18
CA ALA A 193 14.17 -10.91 1.26
C ALA A 193 13.41 -9.64 0.91
N ASN A 194 12.36 -9.31 1.67
CA ASN A 194 11.51 -8.17 1.40
C ASN A 194 11.44 -7.21 2.61
N LEU A 195 11.14 -5.95 2.31
CA LEU A 195 10.87 -4.93 3.33
C LEU A 195 9.52 -5.15 4.00
N CYS A 196 9.38 -4.69 5.23
CA CYS A 196 8.10 -4.45 5.88
C CYS A 196 7.93 -2.96 6.27
N GLY A 197 6.74 -2.56 6.73
CA GLY A 197 6.48 -1.18 7.15
C GLY A 197 6.03 -0.28 6.00
N VAL A 198 6.28 1.03 6.09
CA VAL A 198 5.75 2.00 5.13
C VAL A 198 6.82 2.92 4.53
N CYS A 199 6.57 3.37 3.29
CA CYS A 199 7.20 4.54 2.70
C CYS A 199 6.07 5.44 2.18
N ASP A 200 5.74 6.49 2.94
CA ASP A 200 4.61 7.37 2.70
C ASP A 200 3.28 6.63 2.50
N SER A 201 2.78 6.58 1.27
CA SER A 201 1.55 5.87 0.86
C SER A 201 1.74 4.38 0.62
N THR A 202 2.98 3.93 0.46
CA THR A 202 3.31 2.56 0.05
C THR A 202 3.51 1.70 1.28
N VAL A 203 2.83 0.57 1.34
CA VAL A 203 2.97 -0.41 2.42
C VAL A 203 3.76 -1.61 1.91
N PHE A 204 4.73 -2.08 2.70
CA PHE A 204 5.45 -3.31 2.47
C PHE A 204 5.04 -4.33 3.53
N ASP A 205 4.68 -5.53 3.10
CA ASP A 205 4.15 -6.58 3.98
C ASP A 205 5.24 -7.48 4.57
N GLY A 206 6.48 -7.37 4.09
CA GLY A 206 7.53 -8.32 4.38
C GLY A 206 7.20 -9.64 3.69
N LEU A 207 6.79 -10.62 4.49
CA LEU A 207 6.52 -11.98 4.05
C LEU A 207 7.69 -12.60 3.29
N SER A 208 8.91 -12.23 3.69
CA SER A 208 10.13 -12.84 3.21
C SER A 208 10.07 -14.35 3.36
N PHE A 209 10.68 -15.11 2.45
CA PHE A 209 10.56 -16.56 2.50
C PHE A 209 11.76 -17.28 1.91
N PHE A 210 11.90 -18.54 2.31
CA PHE A 210 12.67 -19.54 1.57
C PHE A 210 11.72 -20.52 0.89
N ILE A 211 12.03 -20.92 -0.35
CA ILE A 211 11.44 -22.10 -1.00
C ILE A 211 12.58 -23.06 -1.33
N ASN A 212 12.52 -24.29 -0.82
CA ASN A 212 13.53 -25.31 -1.12
C ASN A 212 13.22 -26.01 -2.45
N LYS A 213 14.17 -26.79 -2.98
CA LYS A 213 14.07 -27.51 -4.26
C LYS A 213 12.88 -28.50 -4.38
N TYR A 214 12.22 -28.81 -3.26
CA TYR A 214 11.03 -29.66 -3.21
C TYR A 214 9.72 -28.86 -3.19
N GLY A 215 9.79 -27.53 -3.29
CA GLY A 215 8.62 -26.65 -3.23
C GLY A 215 8.09 -26.42 -1.82
N GLN A 216 8.85 -26.78 -0.77
CA GLN A 216 8.48 -26.52 0.62
C GLN A 216 8.98 -25.13 1.05
N ILE A 217 8.26 -24.49 1.96
CA ILE A 217 8.44 -23.08 2.33
C ILE A 217 8.81 -22.88 3.80
N LYS A 218 9.47 -21.76 4.08
CA LYS A 218 9.45 -21.09 5.39
C LYS A 218 9.25 -19.60 5.15
N GLN A 219 8.23 -19.01 5.76
CA GLN A 219 7.84 -17.61 5.54
C GLN A 219 7.90 -16.81 6.85
N ALA A 220 8.38 -15.57 6.74
CA ALA A 220 8.43 -14.60 7.82
C ALA A 220 7.02 -14.10 8.15
N LYS A 221 6.87 -13.56 9.35
CA LYS A 221 5.60 -12.94 9.73
C LYS A 221 5.33 -11.68 8.89
N GLY A 222 4.07 -11.33 8.71
CA GLY A 222 3.67 -10.14 7.96
C GLY A 222 3.77 -8.87 8.82
N PHE A 223 4.15 -7.76 8.19
CA PHE A 223 4.14 -6.41 8.78
C PHE A 223 5.01 -6.21 10.04
N GLU A 224 5.95 -7.12 10.31
CA GLU A 224 6.91 -7.01 11.41
C GLU A 224 8.33 -7.35 10.96
N GLU A 225 9.33 -6.97 11.77
CA GLU A 225 10.72 -7.34 11.53
C GLU A 225 10.93 -8.81 11.91
N ASP A 226 11.72 -9.53 11.13
CA ASP A 226 11.94 -10.96 11.33
C ASP A 226 13.31 -11.39 10.77
N ILE A 227 13.81 -12.54 11.22
CA ILE A 227 15.01 -13.16 10.65
C ILE A 227 14.78 -14.65 10.46
N LEU A 228 14.88 -15.10 9.22
CA LEU A 228 14.69 -16.51 8.85
C LEU A 228 16.03 -17.14 8.52
N CYS A 229 16.20 -18.41 8.83
CA CYS A 229 17.29 -19.23 8.29
C CYS A 229 16.74 -20.41 7.51
N ASN A 230 17.52 -20.91 6.54
CA ASN A 230 17.17 -21.97 5.58
C ASN A 230 17.01 -23.38 6.18
N GLU A 231 16.12 -23.50 7.18
CA GLU A 231 15.81 -24.72 7.93
C GLU A 231 14.34 -24.72 8.40
N GLY A 232 13.76 -25.87 8.69
CA GLY A 232 12.39 -25.95 9.24
C GLY A 232 11.30 -25.65 8.20
N PHE A 233 11.45 -26.19 7.00
CA PHE A 233 10.48 -26.05 5.91
C PHE A 233 9.20 -26.85 6.17
N HIS A 234 8.08 -26.37 5.66
CA HIS A 234 6.77 -27.01 5.66
C HIS A 234 6.13 -26.90 4.27
N ASP A 235 5.01 -27.58 4.05
CA ASP A 235 4.32 -27.54 2.77
C ASP A 235 3.78 -26.14 2.47
N LEU A 236 3.89 -25.72 1.21
CA LEU A 236 3.49 -24.38 0.79
C LEU A 236 1.95 -24.26 0.81
N GLU A 237 1.46 -23.30 1.59
CA GLU A 237 0.06 -22.92 1.66
C GLU A 237 -0.15 -21.52 1.09
N PHE A 238 -1.07 -21.39 0.15
CA PHE A 238 -1.51 -20.11 -0.37
C PHE A 238 -2.48 -19.43 0.60
N ASP A 239 -2.51 -18.10 0.57
CA ASP A 239 -3.50 -17.34 1.30
C ASP A 239 -4.89 -17.62 0.74
N SER A 240 -5.80 -18.03 1.62
CA SER A 240 -7.23 -18.05 1.37
C SER A 240 -7.79 -16.63 1.31
N GLU A 241 -9.02 -16.48 0.80
CA GLU A 241 -9.71 -15.18 0.73
C GLU A 241 -9.78 -14.47 2.10
N SER A 242 -10.07 -15.19 3.17
CA SER A 242 -10.08 -14.64 4.53
C SER A 242 -8.70 -14.13 4.95
N ARG A 243 -7.63 -14.85 4.58
CA ARG A 243 -6.26 -14.44 4.88
C ARG A 243 -5.82 -13.23 4.05
N ILE A 244 -6.30 -13.10 2.82
CA ILE A 244 -6.12 -11.90 2.00
C ILE A 244 -6.78 -10.69 2.66
N PHE A 245 -8.02 -10.82 3.16
CA PHE A 245 -8.67 -9.74 3.90
C PHE A 245 -7.94 -9.40 5.21
N ASP A 246 -7.43 -10.39 5.94
CA ASP A 246 -6.60 -10.16 7.12
C ASP A 246 -5.34 -9.35 6.79
N ARG A 247 -4.67 -9.69 5.69
CA ARG A 247 -3.49 -8.95 5.23
C ARG A 247 -3.84 -7.55 4.76
N LEU A 248 -4.97 -7.37 4.07
CA LEU A 248 -5.44 -6.04 3.66
C LEU A 248 -5.70 -5.15 4.89
N ILE A 249 -6.38 -5.67 5.91
CA ILE A 249 -6.57 -4.95 7.19
C ILE A 249 -5.20 -4.66 7.82
N GLY A 250 -4.30 -5.64 7.85
CA GLY A 250 -2.94 -5.49 8.38
C GLY A 250 -2.14 -4.39 7.66
N ALA A 251 -2.28 -4.29 6.34
CA ALA A 251 -1.63 -3.27 5.52
C ALA A 251 -2.17 -1.87 5.82
N LEU A 252 -3.49 -1.70 5.90
CA LEU A 252 -4.13 -0.43 6.23
C LEU A 252 -3.84 0.01 7.67
N VAL A 253 -3.84 -0.94 8.61
CA VAL A 253 -3.49 -0.72 10.02
C VAL A 253 -2.04 -0.29 10.18
N SER A 254 -1.11 -1.01 9.55
CA SER A 254 0.32 -0.69 9.60
C SER A 254 0.61 0.63 8.88
N GLY A 255 -0.02 0.83 7.72
CA GLY A 255 -0.07 2.07 6.95
C GLY A 255 -0.39 3.27 7.83
N LEU A 256 -1.55 3.25 8.49
CA LEU A 256 -1.99 4.34 9.35
C LEU A 256 -1.07 4.53 10.56
N ARG A 257 -0.73 3.45 11.26
CA ARG A 257 0.07 3.53 12.50
C ARG A 257 1.41 4.20 12.23
N GLU A 258 2.14 3.70 11.24
CA GLU A 258 3.47 4.22 10.92
C GLU A 258 3.39 5.64 10.34
N TYR A 259 2.40 5.94 9.49
CA TYR A 259 2.23 7.30 8.96
C TYR A 259 1.99 8.32 10.07
N VAL A 260 1.13 8.00 11.05
CA VAL A 260 0.84 8.86 12.20
C VAL A 260 2.09 9.09 13.06
N ASP A 261 2.82 8.02 13.36
CA ASP A 261 4.02 8.09 14.20
C ASP A 261 5.16 8.85 13.50
N LEU A 262 5.42 8.58 12.21
CA LEU A 262 6.45 9.25 11.41
C LEU A 262 6.13 10.73 11.15
N SER A 263 4.85 11.07 11.05
CA SER A 263 4.39 12.45 10.87
C SER A 263 4.30 13.25 12.18
N GLY A 264 4.58 12.63 13.34
CA GLY A 264 4.60 13.30 14.64
C GLY A 264 3.20 13.65 15.19
N PHE A 265 2.17 12.89 14.81
CA PHE A 265 0.82 13.04 15.32
C PHE A 265 0.53 12.05 16.46
N ASP A 266 -0.19 12.54 17.47
CA ASP A 266 -0.56 11.72 18.64
C ASP A 266 -1.98 11.16 18.53
N LYS A 267 -2.83 11.67 17.64
CA LYS A 267 -4.23 11.26 17.50
C LYS A 267 -4.80 11.58 16.12
N VAL A 268 -5.86 10.89 15.76
CA VAL A 268 -6.58 11.07 14.48
C VAL A 268 -8.03 11.48 14.71
N HIS A 269 -8.62 12.11 13.69
CA HIS A 269 -10.06 12.36 13.65
C HIS A 269 -10.61 12.19 12.24
N LEU A 270 -11.92 11.99 12.15
CA LEU A 270 -12.62 11.82 10.89
C LEU A 270 -14.07 12.32 10.99
N GLY A 271 -14.65 12.70 9.85
CA GLY A 271 -16.09 12.88 9.75
C GLY A 271 -16.79 11.51 9.79
N VAL A 272 -17.81 11.38 10.64
CA VAL A 272 -18.61 10.15 10.73
C VAL A 272 -20.01 10.45 10.20
N SER A 273 -20.25 10.09 8.94
CA SER A 273 -21.52 10.32 8.23
C SER A 273 -22.59 9.27 8.56
N GLY A 274 -22.20 8.20 9.25
CA GLY A 274 -23.00 6.98 9.36
C GLY A 274 -22.93 6.11 8.09
N GLY A 275 -22.21 6.53 7.04
CA GLY A 275 -21.97 5.72 5.85
C GLY A 275 -20.85 4.68 6.04
N ILE A 276 -20.82 3.70 5.15
CA ILE A 276 -19.90 2.56 5.24
C ILE A 276 -18.42 2.95 5.15
N ASP A 277 -18.07 3.96 4.36
CA ASP A 277 -16.67 4.36 4.16
C ASP A 277 -16.09 4.91 5.47
N SER A 278 -16.79 5.86 6.10
CA SER A 278 -16.39 6.40 7.40
C SER A 278 -16.38 5.34 8.50
N ALA A 279 -17.26 4.34 8.42
CA ALA A 279 -17.30 3.23 9.37
C ALA A 279 -16.07 2.32 9.27
N LEU A 280 -15.66 1.98 8.04
CA LEU A 280 -14.46 1.20 7.80
C LEU A 280 -13.20 1.96 8.23
N VAL A 281 -13.09 3.26 7.90
CA VAL A 281 -11.97 4.10 8.34
C VAL A 281 -11.90 4.18 9.87
N ALA A 282 -13.04 4.35 10.55
CA ALA A 282 -13.10 4.38 12.02
C ALA A 282 -12.62 3.06 12.64
N TYR A 283 -13.05 1.92 12.09
CA TYR A 283 -12.61 0.61 12.53
C TYR A 283 -11.09 0.45 12.40
N ILE A 284 -10.54 0.71 11.20
CA ILE A 284 -9.09 0.61 10.95
C ILE A 284 -8.32 1.53 11.91
N ALA A 285 -8.78 2.76 12.11
CA ALA A 285 -8.16 3.71 13.02
C ALA A 285 -8.14 3.22 14.48
N CYS A 286 -9.23 2.62 14.95
CA CYS A 286 -9.31 2.06 16.29
C CYS A 286 -8.36 0.86 16.48
N ILE A 287 -8.24 -0.01 15.47
CA ILE A 287 -7.30 -1.14 15.51
C ILE A 287 -5.84 -0.65 15.45
N ALA A 288 -5.56 0.36 14.64
CA ALA A 288 -4.20 0.86 14.45
C ALA A 288 -3.64 1.59 15.67
N LEU A 289 -4.45 2.47 16.27
CA LEU A 289 -3.99 3.44 17.27
C LEU A 289 -4.64 3.22 18.66
N GLY A 290 -5.72 2.45 18.74
CA GLY A 290 -6.58 2.37 19.90
C GLY A 290 -7.63 3.49 19.93
N ALA A 291 -8.85 3.16 20.36
CA ALA A 291 -10.00 4.06 20.30
C ALA A 291 -9.82 5.39 21.06
N HIS A 292 -8.98 5.42 22.10
CA HIS A 292 -8.65 6.64 22.86
C HIS A 292 -7.88 7.70 22.05
N ARG A 293 -7.23 7.30 20.93
CA ARG A 293 -6.53 8.20 19.99
C ARG A 293 -7.39 8.56 18.77
N VAL A 294 -8.67 8.14 18.73
CA VAL A 294 -9.58 8.36 17.61
C VAL A 294 -10.75 9.24 18.04
N VAL A 295 -11.05 10.27 17.24
CA VAL A 295 -12.21 11.14 17.44
C VAL A 295 -13.08 11.18 16.18
N GLY A 296 -14.33 10.76 16.28
CA GLY A 296 -15.33 10.99 15.24
C GLY A 296 -16.02 12.33 15.43
N ILE A 297 -16.37 12.99 14.32
CA ILE A 297 -17.18 14.21 14.33
C ILE A 297 -18.41 14.00 13.45
N SER A 298 -19.60 13.99 14.06
CA SER A 298 -20.88 13.96 13.35
C SER A 298 -21.31 15.39 13.05
N MET A 299 -21.60 15.69 11.77
CA MET A 299 -21.89 17.05 11.29
C MET A 299 -23.22 17.11 10.52
N PRO A 300 -24.37 16.85 11.20
CA PRO A 300 -25.65 16.82 10.52
C PRO A 300 -26.10 18.21 10.05
N SER A 301 -26.89 18.22 8.98
CA SER A 301 -27.70 19.36 8.52
C SER A 301 -29.18 18.96 8.48
N ARG A 302 -30.05 19.87 8.01
CA ARG A 302 -31.48 19.59 7.76
C ARG A 302 -31.78 18.39 6.86
N PHE A 303 -30.82 17.96 6.03
CA PHE A 303 -30.99 16.83 5.10
C PHE A 303 -30.47 15.50 5.67
N SER A 304 -29.76 15.55 6.80
CA SER A 304 -29.23 14.34 7.43
C SER A 304 -30.35 13.51 8.04
N SER A 305 -30.37 12.21 7.74
CA SER A 305 -31.38 11.29 8.27
C SER A 305 -31.16 11.03 9.77
N LYS A 306 -32.23 10.74 10.50
CA LYS A 306 -32.12 10.38 11.93
C LYS A 306 -31.35 9.07 12.09
N GLU A 307 -31.52 8.19 11.11
CA GLU A 307 -30.89 6.90 10.96
C GLU A 307 -29.37 7.06 10.80
N SER A 308 -28.88 7.95 9.92
CA SER A 308 -27.44 8.18 9.75
C SER A 308 -26.77 8.75 11.02
N VAL A 309 -27.46 9.63 11.75
CA VAL A 309 -26.96 10.14 13.04
C VAL A 309 -26.95 9.04 14.11
N PHE A 310 -27.97 8.17 14.14
CA PHE A 310 -28.02 7.03 15.04
C PHE A 310 -26.90 6.02 14.73
N ASP A 311 -26.70 5.69 13.45
CA ASP A 311 -25.64 4.79 12.99
C ASP A 311 -24.26 5.28 13.41
N ALA A 312 -23.99 6.58 13.28
CA ALA A 312 -22.72 7.19 13.70
C ALA A 312 -22.48 7.03 15.21
N ARG A 313 -23.52 7.20 16.04
CA ARG A 313 -23.45 7.02 17.49
C ARG A 313 -23.28 5.56 17.88
N GLU A 314 -24.00 4.65 17.22
CA GLU A 314 -23.89 3.22 17.51
C GLU A 314 -22.51 2.69 17.10
N LEU A 315 -21.98 3.10 15.94
CA LEU A 315 -20.61 2.78 15.53
C LEU A 315 -19.59 3.26 16.58
N ALA A 316 -19.70 4.52 17.03
CA ALA A 316 -18.80 5.06 18.06
C ALA A 316 -18.85 4.26 19.36
N LYS A 317 -20.04 3.83 19.77
CA LYS A 317 -20.24 2.97 20.94
C LYS A 317 -19.64 1.56 20.74
N GLN A 318 -19.83 0.94 19.58
CA GLN A 318 -19.33 -0.41 19.28
C GLN A 318 -17.81 -0.48 19.21
N LEU A 319 -17.16 0.60 18.74
CA LEU A 319 -15.71 0.72 18.60
C LEU A 319 -15.03 1.44 19.80
N GLY A 320 -15.80 2.13 20.63
CA GLY A 320 -15.33 2.80 21.85
C GLY A 320 -14.60 4.12 21.64
N PHE A 321 -14.75 4.78 20.47
CA PHE A 321 -14.10 6.07 20.21
C PHE A 321 -14.99 7.25 20.61
N LYS A 322 -14.38 8.42 20.84
CA LYS A 322 -15.13 9.64 21.18
C LYS A 322 -15.85 10.20 19.95
N LEU A 323 -17.16 10.36 20.03
CA LEU A 323 -17.94 11.08 19.01
C LEU A 323 -18.28 12.50 19.49
N ILE A 324 -18.03 13.50 18.66
CA ILE A 324 -18.43 14.89 18.87
C ILE A 324 -19.58 15.20 17.91
N ASP A 325 -20.70 15.69 18.45
CA ASP A 325 -21.80 16.24 17.66
C ASP A 325 -21.51 17.71 17.36
N MET A 326 -21.31 18.05 16.08
CA MET A 326 -21.03 19.40 15.58
C MET A 326 -21.94 19.74 14.38
N PRO A 327 -23.24 19.99 14.60
CA PRO A 327 -24.18 20.29 13.51
C PRO A 327 -23.76 21.53 12.70
N ILE A 328 -23.84 21.44 11.38
CA ILE A 328 -23.46 22.55 10.47
C ILE A 328 -24.63 23.45 10.10
N GLU A 329 -25.85 23.11 10.52
CA GLU A 329 -27.09 23.77 10.08
C GLU A 329 -27.05 25.30 10.25
N THR A 330 -26.58 25.80 11.40
CA THR A 330 -26.51 27.24 11.65
C THR A 330 -25.51 27.94 10.72
N PHE A 331 -24.33 27.35 10.50
CA PHE A 331 -23.35 27.89 9.55
C PHE A 331 -23.87 27.85 8.13
N PHE A 332 -24.55 26.77 7.77
CA PHE A 332 -25.12 26.58 6.45
C PHE A 332 -26.20 27.63 6.15
N GLN A 333 -27.12 27.89 7.07
CA GLN A 333 -28.12 28.95 6.91
C GLN A 333 -27.52 30.34 6.78
N PHE A 334 -26.50 30.64 7.58
CA PHE A 334 -25.78 31.90 7.46
C PHE A 334 -25.11 32.03 6.10
N ALA A 335 -24.42 31.00 5.65
CA ALA A 335 -23.70 31.00 4.38
C ALA A 335 -24.66 31.15 3.18
N LEU A 336 -25.80 30.44 3.18
CA LEU A 336 -26.84 30.60 2.15
C LEU A 336 -27.34 32.05 2.08
N LYS A 337 -27.75 32.62 3.23
CA LYS A 337 -28.22 34.01 3.29
C LYS A 337 -27.17 35.01 2.82
N PHE A 338 -25.91 34.78 3.17
CA PHE A 338 -24.80 35.64 2.77
C PHE A 338 -24.58 35.59 1.25
N PHE A 339 -24.49 34.39 0.67
CA PHE A 339 -24.20 34.24 -0.75
C PHE A 339 -25.38 34.56 -1.67
N ASP A 340 -26.62 34.39 -1.22
CA ASP A 340 -27.81 34.79 -1.97
C ASP A 340 -27.85 36.30 -2.26
N GLY A 341 -27.11 37.11 -1.49
CA GLY A 341 -26.90 38.53 -1.78
C GLY A 341 -26.01 38.80 -3.01
N TYR A 342 -25.32 37.79 -3.53
CA TYR A 342 -24.35 37.90 -4.61
C TYR A 342 -24.66 36.99 -5.81
N PHE A 343 -25.12 35.75 -5.57
CA PHE A 343 -25.43 34.78 -6.62
C PHE A 343 -26.42 33.72 -6.12
N ASN A 344 -27.05 33.01 -7.07
CA ASN A 344 -27.98 31.91 -6.74
C ASN A 344 -27.22 30.69 -6.21
N THR A 345 -27.54 30.27 -4.98
CA THR A 345 -26.91 29.12 -4.33
C THR A 345 -27.59 27.79 -4.61
N LYS A 346 -28.77 27.76 -5.26
CA LYS A 346 -29.56 26.53 -5.46
C LYS A 346 -28.82 25.43 -6.23
N GLY A 347 -29.16 24.17 -5.93
CA GLY A 347 -28.65 22.99 -6.62
C GLY A 347 -27.25 22.59 -6.14
N VAL A 348 -26.36 22.26 -7.07
CA VAL A 348 -25.02 21.73 -6.76
C VAL A 348 -24.18 22.68 -5.88
N THR A 349 -24.42 23.99 -5.98
CA THR A 349 -23.74 24.99 -5.14
C THR A 349 -24.11 24.81 -3.65
N GLU A 350 -25.38 24.61 -3.34
CA GLU A 350 -25.91 24.38 -1.99
C GLU A 350 -25.39 23.06 -1.40
N GLU A 351 -25.39 22.00 -2.21
CA GLU A 351 -24.84 20.70 -1.83
C GLU A 351 -23.34 20.82 -1.48
N ASN A 352 -22.55 21.41 -2.38
CA ASN A 352 -21.11 21.59 -2.18
C ASN A 352 -20.78 22.52 -1.00
N LEU A 353 -21.63 23.51 -0.71
CA LEU A 353 -21.43 24.41 0.42
C LEU A 353 -21.48 23.66 1.75
N GLN A 354 -22.41 22.72 1.92
CA GLN A 354 -22.46 21.87 3.11
C GLN A 354 -21.19 21.02 3.25
N ALA A 355 -20.76 20.36 2.17
CA ALA A 355 -19.53 19.57 2.21
C ALA A 355 -18.30 20.42 2.60
N ARG A 356 -18.16 21.63 2.04
CA ARG A 356 -17.08 22.57 2.38
C ARG A 356 -17.14 23.06 3.82
N LEU A 357 -18.34 23.30 4.37
CA LEU A 357 -18.49 23.66 5.78
C LEU A 357 -18.07 22.52 6.71
N ARG A 358 -18.34 21.25 6.33
CA ARG A 358 -17.81 20.08 7.05
C ARG A 358 -16.28 20.03 6.97
N GLY A 359 -15.72 20.24 5.77
CA GLY A 359 -14.27 20.36 5.57
C GLY A 359 -13.63 21.43 6.44
N LEU A 360 -14.24 22.62 6.52
CA LEU A 360 -13.83 23.71 7.40
C LEU A 360 -13.80 23.28 8.87
N CYS A 361 -14.86 22.62 9.35
CA CYS A 361 -14.94 22.14 10.74
C CYS A 361 -13.84 21.13 11.07
N LEU A 362 -13.65 20.14 10.19
CA LEU A 362 -12.63 19.10 10.34
C LEU A 362 -11.22 19.69 10.34
N MET A 363 -10.89 20.54 9.38
CA MET A 363 -9.57 21.18 9.32
C MET A 363 -9.33 22.13 10.51
N SER A 364 -10.36 22.85 10.96
CA SER A 364 -10.26 23.68 12.17
C SER A 364 -10.00 22.83 13.41
N TYR A 365 -10.65 21.66 13.52
CA TYR A 365 -10.39 20.70 14.60
C TYR A 365 -8.95 20.20 14.56
N SER A 366 -8.45 19.84 13.38
CA SER A 366 -7.04 19.45 13.16
C SER A 366 -6.08 20.49 13.74
N ASN A 367 -6.24 21.77 13.37
CA ASN A 367 -5.39 22.86 13.85
C ASN A 367 -5.47 23.06 15.36
N ALA A 368 -6.68 23.03 15.92
CA ALA A 368 -6.88 23.25 17.36
C ALA A 368 -6.34 22.09 18.23
N ASN A 369 -6.26 20.88 17.68
CA ASN A 369 -6.00 19.67 18.46
C ASN A 369 -4.71 18.93 18.08
N LYS A 370 -3.97 19.39 17.06
CA LYS A 370 -2.83 18.66 16.48
C LYS A 370 -3.22 17.21 16.17
N SER A 371 -4.32 17.04 15.45
CA SER A 371 -4.88 15.73 15.09
C SER A 371 -4.89 15.55 13.59
N LEU A 372 -4.43 14.40 13.10
CA LEU A 372 -4.46 14.11 11.67
C LEU A 372 -5.90 13.83 11.21
N LEU A 373 -6.37 14.55 10.19
CA LEU A 373 -7.67 14.28 9.56
C LEU A 373 -7.54 13.08 8.62
N LEU A 374 -8.33 12.03 8.85
CA LEU A 374 -8.45 10.90 7.95
C LEU A 374 -9.51 11.18 6.90
N ASN A 375 -9.12 11.05 5.64
CA ASN A 375 -10.05 11.10 4.53
C ASN A 375 -10.80 9.77 4.39
N THR A 376 -12.08 9.82 4.05
CA THR A 376 -12.96 8.64 3.94
C THR A 376 -13.40 8.36 2.50
N GLY A 377 -12.81 9.02 1.50
CA GLY A 377 -13.10 8.77 0.09
C GLY A 377 -12.54 7.44 -0.35
N ASN A 378 -13.30 6.71 -1.17
CA ASN A 378 -12.90 5.43 -1.74
C ASN A 378 -12.45 5.56 -3.20
N LYS A 379 -11.87 4.48 -3.75
CA LYS A 379 -11.33 4.48 -5.11
C LYS A 379 -12.39 4.75 -6.16
N SER A 380 -13.61 4.25 -5.98
CA SER A 380 -14.72 4.47 -6.91
C SER A 380 -15.06 5.95 -7.01
N GLU A 381 -15.27 6.61 -5.87
CA GLU A 381 -15.58 8.05 -5.77
C GLU A 381 -14.44 8.91 -6.31
N ILE A 382 -13.19 8.58 -5.95
CA ILE A 382 -11.99 9.27 -6.43
C ILE A 382 -11.84 9.10 -7.95
N ALA A 383 -12.10 7.90 -8.49
CA ALA A 383 -11.99 7.61 -9.91
C ALA A 383 -12.92 8.50 -10.74
N VAL A 384 -14.20 8.61 -10.37
CA VAL A 384 -15.18 9.41 -11.12
C VAL A 384 -15.36 10.83 -10.60
N GLY A 385 -14.55 11.24 -9.63
CA GLY A 385 -14.61 12.57 -9.00
C GLY A 385 -15.95 12.85 -8.33
N TYR A 386 -16.60 11.83 -7.78
CA TYR A 386 -17.81 11.96 -6.97
C TYR A 386 -17.46 12.43 -5.55
N CYS A 387 -16.90 13.63 -5.50
CA CYS A 387 -16.42 14.29 -4.30
C CYS A 387 -16.50 15.81 -4.45
N THR A 388 -16.58 16.51 -3.34
CA THR A 388 -16.50 17.95 -3.26
C THR A 388 -15.10 18.38 -2.87
N LEU A 389 -14.41 19.09 -3.78
CA LEU A 389 -13.12 19.70 -3.44
C LEU A 389 -13.26 20.64 -2.24
N TYR A 390 -12.35 20.45 -1.29
CA TYR A 390 -12.29 21.17 -0.01
C TYR A 390 -13.47 20.89 0.93
N GLY A 391 -14.22 19.82 0.64
CA GLY A 391 -15.25 19.27 1.51
C GLY A 391 -14.86 17.88 1.98
N ASP A 392 -15.51 16.87 1.42
CA ASP A 392 -15.22 15.45 1.67
C ASP A 392 -13.83 15.02 1.17
N SER A 393 -13.20 15.78 0.26
CA SER A 393 -11.85 15.52 -0.24
C SER A 393 -10.74 15.88 0.76
N CYS A 394 -11.08 16.56 1.86
CA CYS A 394 -10.11 16.98 2.87
C CYS A 394 -9.53 15.79 3.65
N GLY A 395 -8.24 15.85 3.95
CA GLY A 395 -7.56 14.91 4.83
C GLY A 395 -6.05 14.92 4.63
N GLY A 396 -5.32 14.35 5.59
CA GLY A 396 -3.88 14.14 5.46
C GLY A 396 -3.54 12.80 4.81
N ILE A 397 -4.43 11.81 4.92
CA ILE A 397 -4.28 10.49 4.27
C ILE A 397 -5.65 9.86 3.98
N ALA A 398 -5.78 9.21 2.83
CA ALA A 398 -6.96 8.46 2.40
C ALA A 398 -6.66 6.95 2.48
N LEU A 399 -7.01 6.35 3.62
CA LEU A 399 -6.69 4.94 3.90
C LEU A 399 -7.36 3.97 2.93
N ILE A 400 -8.63 4.22 2.62
CA ILE A 400 -9.44 3.37 1.73
C ILE A 400 -9.53 3.93 0.31
N GLY A 401 -8.71 4.94 -0.01
CA GLY A 401 -8.72 5.62 -1.31
C GLY A 401 -8.30 4.71 -2.48
N ASP A 402 -7.71 3.56 -2.18
CA ASP A 402 -7.32 2.54 -3.16
C ASP A 402 -8.20 1.26 -3.11
N LEU A 403 -9.34 1.32 -2.42
CA LEU A 403 -10.36 0.26 -2.39
C LEU A 403 -11.60 0.69 -3.18
N PHE A 404 -12.10 -0.18 -4.05
CA PHE A 404 -13.40 0.06 -4.67
C PHE A 404 -14.53 -0.09 -3.64
N LYS A 405 -15.70 0.49 -3.92
CA LYS A 405 -16.86 0.43 -3.05
C LYS A 405 -17.26 -1.02 -2.76
N ARG A 406 -17.22 -1.88 -3.78
CA ARG A 406 -17.44 -3.33 -3.62
C ARG A 406 -16.50 -3.96 -2.58
N ASP A 407 -15.21 -3.61 -2.62
CA ASP A 407 -14.21 -4.12 -1.68
C ASP A 407 -14.48 -3.64 -0.25
N ILE A 408 -14.92 -2.39 -0.09
CA ILE A 408 -15.31 -1.82 1.21
C ILE A 408 -16.47 -2.61 1.82
N TYR A 409 -17.51 -2.91 1.04
CA TYR A 409 -18.64 -3.72 1.51
C TYR A 409 -18.21 -5.14 1.89
N ASN A 410 -17.38 -5.78 1.07
CA ASN A 410 -16.88 -7.13 1.35
C ASN A 410 -16.02 -7.15 2.61
N LEU A 411 -15.12 -6.18 2.76
CA LEU A 411 -14.25 -6.06 3.92
C LEU A 411 -15.04 -5.77 5.20
N ALA A 412 -16.05 -4.91 5.15
CA ALA A 412 -16.90 -4.60 6.30
C ALA A 412 -17.72 -5.83 6.77
N LYS A 413 -18.24 -6.64 5.83
CA LYS A 413 -18.90 -7.92 6.14
C LYS A 413 -17.92 -8.91 6.77
N TYR A 414 -16.73 -9.03 6.19
CA TYR A 414 -15.66 -9.89 6.72
C TYR A 414 -15.24 -9.47 8.13
N ILE A 415 -15.10 -8.17 8.39
CA ILE A 415 -14.78 -7.63 9.72
C ILE A 415 -15.82 -8.06 10.76
N ASN A 416 -17.12 -7.90 10.48
CA ASN A 416 -18.17 -8.33 11.41
C ASN A 416 -18.13 -9.84 11.66
N LEU A 417 -17.84 -10.64 10.64
CA LEU A 417 -17.68 -12.09 10.77
C LEU A 417 -16.47 -12.43 11.67
N LYS A 418 -15.31 -11.82 11.39
CA LYS A 418 -14.07 -12.01 12.13
C LYS A 418 -14.20 -11.63 13.60
N GLU A 419 -14.85 -10.51 13.88
CA GLU A 419 -15.09 -10.01 15.24
C GLU A 419 -16.18 -10.81 15.99
N GLY A 420 -16.91 -11.68 15.28
CA GLY A 420 -18.03 -12.46 15.85
C GLY A 420 -19.21 -11.61 16.31
N ARG A 421 -19.26 -10.32 15.93
CA ARG A 421 -20.31 -9.36 16.29
C ARG A 421 -20.40 -8.24 15.25
N ALA A 422 -21.54 -7.53 15.22
CA ALA A 422 -21.76 -6.40 14.32
C ALA A 422 -21.03 -5.12 14.81
N VAL A 423 -19.70 -5.08 14.68
CA VAL A 423 -18.89 -3.90 15.02
C VAL A 423 -19.18 -2.73 14.11
N ILE A 424 -19.40 -3.01 12.81
CA ILE A 424 -19.99 -2.09 11.86
C ILE A 424 -21.51 -2.38 11.85
N PRO A 425 -22.38 -1.44 12.28
CA PRO A 425 -23.81 -1.69 12.37
C PRO A 425 -24.41 -2.21 11.08
N VAL A 426 -25.32 -3.19 11.18
CA VAL A 426 -25.96 -3.84 10.02
C VAL A 426 -26.68 -2.84 9.13
N ASN A 427 -27.29 -1.81 9.71
CA ASN A 427 -27.97 -0.77 8.95
C ASN A 427 -27.02 -0.02 8.00
N ILE A 428 -25.76 0.20 8.40
CA ILE A 428 -24.72 0.80 7.54
C ILE A 428 -24.41 -0.10 6.34
N LEU A 429 -24.48 -1.43 6.50
CA LEU A 429 -24.20 -2.40 5.44
C LEU A 429 -25.35 -2.58 4.44
N THR A 430 -26.58 -2.31 4.86
CA THR A 430 -27.79 -2.53 4.03
C THR A 430 -28.34 -1.26 3.41
N LYS A 431 -27.98 -0.09 3.95
CA LYS A 431 -28.47 1.19 3.42
C LYS A 431 -27.80 1.56 2.11
N GLU A 432 -28.57 2.27 1.29
CA GLU A 432 -28.10 2.80 0.02
C GLU A 432 -27.13 3.97 0.25
N PRO A 433 -25.99 4.02 -0.47
CA PRO A 433 -25.04 5.13 -0.38
C PRO A 433 -25.66 6.48 -0.74
N SER A 434 -25.34 7.50 0.07
CA SER A 434 -25.79 8.87 -0.12
C SER A 434 -24.88 9.87 0.62
N ALA A 435 -24.69 11.05 0.04
CA ALA A 435 -24.05 12.19 0.69
C ALA A 435 -24.99 13.02 1.60
N GLU A 436 -26.31 12.77 1.54
CA GLU A 436 -27.35 13.46 2.32
C GLU A 436 -27.22 15.01 2.28
N LEU A 437 -27.02 15.57 1.09
CA LEU A 437 -26.86 17.01 0.85
C LEU A 437 -28.15 17.68 0.34
N ARG A 438 -29.14 16.89 -0.08
CA ARG A 438 -30.48 17.33 -0.50
C ARG A 438 -31.51 16.25 -0.14
N PRO A 439 -32.83 16.54 -0.21
CA PRO A 439 -33.86 15.55 0.08
C PRO A 439 -33.75 14.33 -0.84
N ASP A 440 -33.91 13.13 -0.26
CA ASP A 440 -33.95 11.82 -0.94
C ASP A 440 -32.76 11.51 -1.88
N GLN A 441 -31.61 12.16 -1.65
CA GLN A 441 -30.41 11.97 -2.48
C GLN A 441 -29.89 10.54 -2.42
N LYS A 442 -29.48 10.01 -3.57
CA LYS A 442 -28.73 8.75 -3.69
C LYS A 442 -27.56 8.92 -4.63
N ASP A 443 -26.49 8.16 -4.41
CA ASP A 443 -25.35 8.17 -5.33
C ASP A 443 -25.76 7.70 -6.74
N SER A 444 -26.71 6.75 -6.81
CA SER A 444 -27.29 6.21 -8.04
C SER A 444 -28.08 7.22 -8.87
N ASP A 445 -28.41 8.39 -8.32
CA ASP A 445 -29.02 9.49 -9.09
C ASP A 445 -28.04 9.99 -10.17
N PHE A 446 -26.74 9.87 -9.92
CA PHE A 446 -25.68 10.38 -10.78
C PHE A 446 -24.80 9.27 -11.35
N LEU A 447 -24.48 8.26 -10.54
CA LEU A 447 -23.59 7.15 -10.92
C LEU A 447 -24.39 5.92 -11.35
N PRO A 448 -23.82 5.04 -12.21
CA PRO A 448 -24.27 3.65 -12.25
C PRO A 448 -24.16 3.01 -10.87
N ARG A 449 -24.85 1.88 -10.66
CA ARG A 449 -24.64 1.09 -9.43
C ARG A 449 -23.16 0.73 -9.28
N TYR A 450 -22.67 0.73 -8.04
CA TYR A 450 -21.27 0.52 -7.75
C TYR A 450 -20.73 -0.81 -8.29
N GLU A 451 -21.54 -1.88 -8.33
CA GLU A 451 -21.11 -3.16 -8.91
C GLU A 451 -20.75 -3.05 -10.39
N VAL A 452 -21.46 -2.20 -11.14
CA VAL A 452 -21.19 -1.95 -12.57
C VAL A 452 -20.06 -0.94 -12.73
N LEU A 453 -20.06 0.13 -11.92
CA LEU A 453 -19.03 1.15 -11.95
C LEU A 453 -17.64 0.57 -11.67
N ASP A 454 -17.52 -0.18 -10.57
CA ASP A 454 -16.25 -0.74 -10.10
C ASP A 454 -15.71 -1.78 -11.08
N GLU A 455 -16.59 -2.58 -11.69
CA GLU A 455 -16.18 -3.57 -12.69
C GLU A 455 -15.66 -2.91 -13.98
N ILE A 456 -16.37 -1.90 -14.51
CA ILE A 456 -15.90 -1.14 -15.68
C ILE A 456 -14.53 -0.51 -15.38
N LEU A 457 -14.36 0.12 -14.21
CA LEU A 457 -13.09 0.74 -13.82
C LEU A 457 -11.98 -0.29 -13.64
N SER A 458 -12.25 -1.44 -13.01
CA SER A 458 -11.27 -2.51 -12.80
C SER A 458 -10.74 -3.04 -14.13
N GLN A 459 -11.63 -3.43 -15.04
CA GLN A 459 -11.29 -3.95 -16.37
C GLN A 459 -10.52 -2.91 -17.21
N TYR A 460 -10.98 -1.66 -17.18
CA TYR A 460 -10.33 -0.57 -17.92
C TYR A 460 -8.95 -0.20 -17.37
N LEU A 461 -8.77 -0.16 -16.05
CA LEU A 461 -7.53 0.32 -15.42
C LEU A 461 -6.48 -0.77 -15.22
N PHE A 462 -6.88 -1.99 -14.88
CA PHE A 462 -5.95 -3.05 -14.49
C PHE A 462 -5.68 -4.02 -15.63
N GLU A 463 -6.72 -4.48 -16.32
CA GLU A 463 -6.62 -5.48 -17.38
C GLU A 463 -6.34 -4.85 -18.75
N ASN A 464 -6.51 -3.53 -18.89
CA ASN A 464 -6.42 -2.81 -20.16
C ASN A 464 -7.39 -3.39 -21.22
N GLU A 465 -8.58 -3.81 -20.79
CA GLU A 465 -9.61 -4.36 -21.66
C GLU A 465 -9.98 -3.39 -22.81
N PRO A 466 -10.09 -3.86 -24.06
CA PRO A 466 -10.59 -3.07 -25.18
C PRO A 466 -11.97 -2.47 -24.92
N LEU A 467 -12.18 -1.24 -25.38
CA LEU A 467 -13.44 -0.53 -25.18
C LEU A 467 -14.63 -1.24 -25.83
N GLU A 468 -14.41 -1.89 -26.96
CA GLU A 468 -15.42 -2.66 -27.69
C GLU A 468 -16.02 -3.76 -26.83
N LEU A 469 -15.17 -4.50 -26.09
CA LEU A 469 -15.63 -5.56 -25.18
C LEU A 469 -16.41 -4.96 -24.00
N LEU A 470 -15.93 -3.87 -23.41
CA LEU A 470 -16.67 -3.18 -22.34
C LEU A 470 -18.05 -2.71 -22.84
N TYR A 471 -18.15 -2.22 -24.07
CA TYR A 471 -19.43 -1.82 -24.66
C TYR A 471 -20.38 -2.99 -24.89
N GLU A 472 -19.86 -4.15 -25.26
CA GLU A 472 -20.66 -5.36 -25.42
C GLU A 472 -21.21 -5.85 -24.07
N TYR A 473 -20.40 -5.84 -23.01
CA TYR A 473 -20.82 -6.34 -21.70
C TYR A 473 -21.73 -5.38 -20.93
N PHE A 474 -21.43 -4.08 -20.93
CA PHE A 474 -22.10 -3.10 -20.06
C PHE A 474 -22.97 -2.08 -20.80
N GLY A 475 -22.92 -2.07 -22.14
CA GLY A 475 -23.60 -1.10 -22.97
C GLY A 475 -22.79 0.20 -23.13
N ARG A 476 -22.69 0.68 -24.37
CA ARG A 476 -21.88 1.85 -24.73
C ARG A 476 -22.19 3.10 -23.93
N GLU A 477 -23.48 3.38 -23.68
CA GLU A 477 -23.90 4.59 -22.95
C GLU A 477 -23.36 4.61 -21.51
N VAL A 478 -23.44 3.48 -20.81
CA VAL A 478 -22.99 3.35 -19.42
C VAL A 478 -21.47 3.49 -19.34
N VAL A 479 -20.74 2.78 -20.20
CA VAL A 479 -19.28 2.84 -20.24
C VAL A 479 -18.81 4.26 -20.56
N MET A 480 -19.38 4.91 -21.58
CA MET A 480 -19.02 6.28 -21.93
C MET A 480 -19.32 7.26 -20.79
N LYS A 481 -20.43 7.09 -20.08
CA LYS A 481 -20.74 7.90 -18.89
C LYS A 481 -19.65 7.76 -17.82
N VAL A 482 -19.25 6.54 -17.49
CA VAL A 482 -18.17 6.26 -16.52
C VAL A 482 -16.85 6.87 -16.97
N LEU A 483 -16.43 6.62 -18.21
CA LEU A 483 -15.16 7.12 -18.74
C LEU A 483 -15.14 8.66 -18.89
N ASN A 484 -16.28 9.30 -19.16
CA ASN A 484 -16.40 10.76 -19.17
C ASN A 484 -16.23 11.35 -17.76
N LEU A 485 -16.85 10.75 -16.74
CA LEU A 485 -16.63 11.18 -15.35
C LEU A 485 -15.19 10.93 -14.90
N TYR A 486 -14.64 9.75 -15.22
CA TYR A 486 -13.26 9.39 -14.93
C TYR A 486 -12.28 10.39 -15.56
N SER A 487 -12.45 10.67 -16.84
CA SER A 487 -11.56 11.52 -17.62
C SER A 487 -11.64 13.00 -17.20
N SER A 488 -12.81 13.50 -16.81
CA SER A 488 -13.01 14.90 -16.39
C SER A 488 -12.60 15.19 -14.94
N SER A 489 -12.31 14.15 -14.15
CA SER A 489 -12.06 14.27 -12.70
C SER A 489 -10.58 14.33 -12.31
N GLU A 490 -9.65 14.38 -13.27
CA GLU A 490 -8.21 14.40 -12.99
C GLU A 490 -7.81 15.57 -12.09
N TYR A 491 -8.41 16.75 -12.30
CA TYR A 491 -8.09 17.92 -11.48
C TYR A 491 -8.48 17.75 -10.01
N LYS A 492 -9.50 16.93 -9.71
CA LYS A 492 -9.88 16.62 -8.34
C LYS A 492 -8.91 15.61 -7.72
N ARG A 493 -8.60 14.53 -8.45
CA ARG A 493 -7.70 13.46 -7.97
C ARG A 493 -6.34 13.98 -7.53
N ARG A 494 -5.80 14.94 -8.29
CA ARG A 494 -4.48 15.52 -8.01
C ARG A 494 -4.43 16.44 -6.78
N GLN A 495 -5.59 16.87 -6.28
CA GLN A 495 -5.72 17.72 -5.09
C GLN A 495 -6.24 16.93 -3.88
N GLY A 496 -6.52 15.63 -4.05
CA GLY A 496 -6.97 14.75 -2.98
C GLY A 496 -5.86 14.47 -1.96
N ALA A 497 -6.26 13.92 -0.81
CA ALA A 497 -5.31 13.40 0.16
C ALA A 497 -4.48 12.25 -0.43
N MET A 498 -3.27 12.05 0.10
CA MET A 498 -2.41 10.95 -0.29
C MET A 498 -3.11 9.61 -0.04
N VAL A 499 -3.17 8.74 -1.05
CA VAL A 499 -3.89 7.45 -1.01
C VAL A 499 -2.96 6.34 -0.55
N VAL A 500 -3.37 5.53 0.44
CA VAL A 500 -2.62 4.32 0.81
C VAL A 500 -2.78 3.26 -0.28
N LYS A 501 -1.66 2.83 -0.87
CA LYS A 501 -1.64 1.86 -1.98
C LYS A 501 -1.78 0.43 -1.45
N VAL A 502 -2.83 -0.26 -1.89
CA VAL A 502 -3.12 -1.67 -1.55
C VAL A 502 -3.57 -2.51 -2.74
N SER A 503 -3.62 -1.91 -3.93
CA SER A 503 -3.94 -2.55 -5.20
C SER A 503 -2.79 -2.38 -6.20
N ARG A 504 -2.90 -3.07 -7.35
CA ARG A 504 -1.87 -3.05 -8.42
C ARG A 504 -1.56 -1.65 -8.94
N LYS A 505 -2.58 -0.79 -9.10
CA LYS A 505 -2.42 0.59 -9.57
C LYS A 505 -3.26 1.54 -8.72
N ALA A 506 -2.62 2.49 -8.04
CA ALA A 506 -3.27 3.51 -7.24
C ALA A 506 -3.28 4.88 -7.93
N PHE A 507 -4.30 5.69 -7.61
CA PHE A 507 -4.33 7.10 -8.03
C PHE A 507 -3.27 7.92 -7.31
N GLY A 508 -2.64 8.86 -8.02
CA GLY A 508 -1.53 9.68 -7.52
C GLY A 508 -0.17 9.10 -7.91
N ASN A 509 0.08 7.84 -7.52
CA ASN A 509 1.38 7.19 -7.74
C ASN A 509 1.50 6.54 -9.13
N ASP A 510 0.51 5.74 -9.53
CA ASP A 510 0.59 4.92 -10.75
C ASP A 510 -0.32 5.44 -11.88
N ILE A 511 -1.49 5.96 -11.52
CA ILE A 511 -2.50 6.41 -12.48
C ILE A 511 -2.46 7.94 -12.57
N LEU A 512 -1.97 8.44 -13.70
CA LEU A 512 -1.87 9.86 -14.01
C LEU A 512 -2.48 10.15 -15.38
N LEU A 513 -3.47 11.05 -15.43
CA LEU A 513 -3.98 11.58 -16.70
C LEU A 513 -3.48 13.02 -16.93
N PRO A 514 -3.47 13.49 -18.19
CA PRO A 514 -3.29 14.91 -18.47
C PRO A 514 -4.45 15.74 -17.91
N TYR A 515 -4.14 16.88 -17.28
CA TYR A 515 -5.13 17.87 -16.81
C TYR A 515 -5.86 18.53 -17.98
N CYS A 516 -5.09 19.07 -18.93
CA CYS A 516 -5.61 19.77 -20.08
C CYS A 516 -5.85 18.76 -21.19
N LYS A 517 -7.12 18.44 -21.44
CA LYS A 517 -7.53 17.66 -22.59
C LYS A 517 -8.02 18.62 -23.66
N SER A 518 -7.31 18.71 -24.78
CA SER A 518 -7.98 19.14 -26.01
C SER A 518 -9.09 18.13 -26.25
N CYS A 519 -10.32 18.57 -26.50
CA CYS A 519 -11.38 17.68 -26.94
C CYS A 519 -10.84 16.88 -28.14
N VAL A 520 -10.52 15.61 -27.93
CA VAL A 520 -10.34 14.69 -29.04
C VAL A 520 -11.77 14.30 -29.39
N ASN A 521 -12.31 15.01 -30.38
CA ASN A 521 -13.65 14.80 -30.93
C ASN A 521 -13.85 13.35 -31.38
#